data_AF-A0A3M7T5D2-F1
#
_entry.id   AF-A0A3M7T5D2-F1
#
_cell.length_a   1.000
_cell.length_b   1.000
_cell.length_c   1.000
_cell.angle_alpha   90.00
_cell.angle_beta   90.00
_cell.angle_gamma   90.00
#
_symmetry.space_group_name_H-M   'P 1'
#
loop_
_entity.id
_entity.type
_entity.pdbx_description
1 polymer ?
#
loop_
_entity_poly.entity_id
_entity_poly.type
_entity_poly.pdbx_seq_one_letter_code
_entity_poly.pdbx_strand_id
1 'polypeptide(L)' 'MGLSVSEREAFRKAVKNLVTQMTKSDLVAHFTKQGIVPSTIYNAINRIQIGDLFLSAIEKIN' A
#
# COMPACT_ATOMS: atom_id res chain seq x y z
N MET A 1 16.27 -10.99 5.34
CA MET A 1 15.46 -11.73 4.34
C MET A 1 14.35 -10.80 3.89
N GLY A 2 14.18 -10.59 2.58
CA GLY A 2 13.15 -9.72 2.03
C GLY A 2 12.12 -10.54 1.26
N LEU A 3 10.88 -10.04 1.20
CA LEU A 3 9.78 -10.66 0.47
C LEU A 3 10.20 -11.03 -0.97
N SER A 4 9.79 -12.21 -1.43
CA SER A 4 9.86 -12.65 -2.82
C SER A 4 9.01 -11.76 -3.74
N VAL A 5 9.17 -11.91 -5.06
CA VAL A 5 8.42 -11.11 -6.04
C VAL A 5 6.91 -11.34 -5.87
N SER A 6 6.46 -12.59 -5.77
CA SER A 6 5.05 -12.95 -5.60
C SER A 6 4.47 -12.41 -4.29
N GLU A 7 5.22 -12.48 -3.19
CA GLU A 7 4.80 -11.91 -1.90
C GLU A 7 4.67 -10.39 -1.96
N ARG A 8 5.58 -9.70 -2.67
CA ARG A 8 5.48 -8.24 -2.87
C ARG A 8 4.26 -7.86 -3.69
N GLU A 9 3.90 -8.63 -4.71
CA GLU A 9 2.72 -8.36 -5.52
C GLU A 9 1.42 -8.62 -4.74
N ALA A 10 1.34 -9.74 -4.04
CA ALA A 10 0.21 -10.04 -3.15
C ALA A 10 0.04 -8.96 -2.09
N PHE A 11 1.14 -8.53 -1.47
CA PHE A 11 1.16 -7.44 -0.51
C PHE A 11 0.66 -6.13 -1.11
N ARG A 12 1.17 -5.69 -2.28
CA ARG A 12 0.71 -4.46 -2.94
C ARG A 12 -0.78 -4.50 -3.26
N LYS A 13 -1.29 -5.63 -3.76
CA LYS A 13 -2.71 -5.80 -4.08
C LYS A 13 -3.58 -5.72 -2.83
N ALA A 14 -3.14 -6.33 -1.73
CA ALA A 14 -3.83 -6.25 -0.44
C ALA A 14 -3.83 -4.82 0.11
N VAL A 15 -2.68 -4.12 0.09
CA VAL A 15 -2.61 -2.71 0.53
C VAL A 15 -3.51 -1.82 -0.31
N LYS A 16 -3.56 -1.98 -1.64
CA LYS A 16 -4.43 -1.19 -2.52
C LYS A 16 -5.92 -1.40 -2.22
N ASN A 17 -6.35 -2.62 -1.93
CA ASN A 17 -7.74 -2.89 -1.58
C ASN A 17 -8.12 -2.36 -0.20
N LEU A 18 -7.17 -2.38 0.74
CA LEU A 18 -7.42 -2.00 2.13
C LEU A 18 -7.27 -0.49 2.36
N VAL A 19 -6.46 0.23 1.55
CA VAL A 19 -6.25 1.69 1.73
C VAL A 19 -7.52 2.51 1.47
N THR A 20 -8.48 1.95 0.74
CA THR A 20 -9.80 2.56 0.51
C THR A 20 -10.81 2.22 1.60
N GLN A 21 -10.53 1.23 2.45
CA GLN A 21 -11.46 0.69 3.45
C GLN A 21 -11.01 0.96 4.89
N MET A 22 -9.72 1.19 5.13
CA MET A 22 -9.13 1.32 6.46
C MET A 22 -8.26 2.56 6.56
N THR A 23 -8.11 3.08 7.78
CA THR A 23 -7.16 4.17 8.02
C THR A 23 -5.72 3.67 7.89
N LYS A 24 -4.78 4.61 7.63
CA LYS A 24 -3.35 4.31 7.53
C LYS A 24 -2.81 3.58 8.77
N SER A 25 -3.27 3.94 9.96
CA SER A 25 -2.89 3.28 11.23
C SER A 25 -3.38 1.84 11.31
N ASP A 26 -4.62 1.57 10.90
CA ASP A 26 -5.19 0.21 10.95
C ASP A 26 -4.50 -0.72 9.96
N LEU A 27 -4.14 -0.19 8.78
CA LEU A 27 -3.34 -0.89 7.78
C LEU A 27 -1.96 -1.30 8.30
N VAL A 28 -1.29 -0.38 8.98
CA VAL A 28 0.02 -0.66 9.60
C VAL A 28 -0.14 -1.75 10.66
N ALA A 29 -1.11 -1.62 11.56
CA ALA A 29 -1.37 -2.62 12.59
C ALA A 29 -1.68 -4.01 12.00
N HIS A 30 -2.47 -4.08 10.92
CA HIS A 30 -2.83 -5.32 10.23
C HIS A 30 -1.60 -6.04 9.67
N PHE A 31 -0.75 -5.33 8.90
CA PHE A 31 0.41 -5.95 8.25
C PHE A 31 1.58 -6.17 9.22
N THR A 32 1.71 -5.37 10.29
CA THR A 32 2.67 -5.64 11.36
C THR A 32 2.34 -6.93 12.10
N LYS A 33 1.05 -7.24 12.33
CA LYS A 33 0.63 -8.56 12.88
C LYS A 33 0.98 -9.73 11.96
N GLN A 34 1.10 -9.49 10.65
CA GLN A 34 1.55 -10.49 9.67
C GLN A 34 3.09 -10.57 9.55
N GLY A 35 3.83 -9.83 10.38
CA GLY A 35 5.30 -9.84 10.38
C GLY A 35 5.93 -8.92 9.34
N ILE A 36 5.16 -8.04 8.68
CA ILE A 36 5.70 -7.05 7.76
C ILE A 36 6.23 -5.85 8.54
N VAL A 37 7.45 -5.44 8.23
CA VAL A 37 8.10 -4.30 8.88
C VAL A 37 7.33 -3.00 8.58
N PRO A 38 7.05 -2.14 9.58
CA PRO A 38 6.33 -0.88 9.41
C PRO A 38 6.88 0.01 8.28
N SER A 39 8.19 0.11 8.13
CA SER A 39 8.83 0.91 7.07
C SER A 39 8.44 0.45 5.66
N THR A 40 8.32 -0.86 5.44
CA THR A 40 7.85 -1.44 4.17
C THR A 40 6.39 -1.08 3.91
N ILE A 41 5.56 -1.10 4.96
CA ILE A 41 4.14 -0.74 4.87
C ILE A 41 3.95 0.73 4.53
N TYR A 42 4.64 1.62 5.23
CA TYR A 42 4.58 3.06 4.95
C TYR A 42 5.04 3.40 3.54
N ASN A 43 6.12 2.78 3.06
CA ASN A 43 6.60 2.97 1.69
C ASN A 43 5.57 2.51 0.64
N ALA A 44 4.91 1.37 0.87
CA ALA A 44 3.86 0.88 -0.01
C ALA A 44 2.63 1.79 -0.03
N ILE A 45 2.15 2.23 1.14
CA ILE A 45 1.01 3.15 1.24
C ILE A 45 1.33 4.47 0.54
N ASN A 46 2.50 5.06 0.78
CA ASN A 46 2.89 6.32 0.15
C ASN A 46 2.99 6.17 -1.38
N ARG A 47 3.52 5.05 -1.89
CA ARG A 47 3.57 4.79 -3.34
C ARG A 47 2.19 4.65 -3.97
N ILE A 48 1.26 3.99 -3.28
CA ILE A 48 -0.11 3.85 -3.76
C ILE A 48 -0.83 5.20 -3.72
N GLN A 49 -0.74 5.94 -2.62
CA GLN A 49 -1.33 7.27 -2.51
C GLN A 49 -0.77 8.24 -3.55
N ILE A 50 0.55 8.28 -3.76
CA ILE A 50 1.16 9.12 -4.80
C ILE A 50 0.76 8.65 -6.20
N GLY A 51 0.71 7.33 -6.44
CA GLY A 51 0.28 6.77 -7.73
C GLY A 51 -1.19 7.06 -8.05
N ASP A 52 -2.09 6.93 -7.08
CA ASP A 52 -3.50 7.30 -7.20
C ASP A 52 -3.68 8.83 -7.33
N LEU A 53 -2.86 9.64 -6.64
CA LEU A 53 -2.86 11.10 -6.82
C LEU A 53 -2.42 11.50 -8.24
N PHE A 54 -1.45 10.79 -8.81
CA PHE A 54 -1.01 11.01 -10.20
C PHE A 54 -2.06 10.58 -11.22
N LEU A 55 -2.71 9.43 -11.03
CA LEU A 55 -3.78 8.96 -11.92
C LEU A 55 -4.99 9.89 -11.90
N SER A 56 -5.44 10.28 -10.70
CA SER A 56 -6.56 11.23 -10.55
C SER A 56 -6.24 12.64 -11.06
N ALA A 57 -4.97 13.08 -11.01
CA ALA A 57 -4.53 14.33 -11.61
C ALA A 57 -4.56 14.27 -13.15
N ILE A 58 -4.22 13.14 -13.76
CA ILE A 58 -4.30 12.93 -15.21
C ILE A 58 -5.76 12.87 -15.69
N GLU A 59 -6.64 12.19 -14.95
CA GLU A 59 -8.08 12.12 -15.27
C GLU A 59 -8.80 13.47 -15.18
N LYS A 60 -8.30 14.43 -14.38
CA LYS A 60 -8.85 15.78 -14.28
C LYS A 60 -8.43 16.74 -15.40
N ILE A 61 -7.41 16.38 -16.17
CA ILE A 61 -6.88 17.21 -17.27
C ILE A 61 -7.49 16.80 -18.63
N ASN A 62 -8.20 15.67 -18.68
CA ASN A 62 -8.98 15.20 -19.83
C ASN A 62 -10.45 15.58 -19.69
#